data_AF-A0A1V4S4P2-F1
#
_entry.id   AF-A0A1V4S4P2-F1
#
_cell.length_a   1.000
_cell.length_b   1.000
_cell.length_c   1.000
_cell.angle_alpha   90.00
_cell.angle_beta   90.00
_cell.angle_gamma   90.00
#
_symmetry.space_group_name_H-M   'P 1'
#
loop_
_entity.id
_entity.type
_entity.pdbx_description
1 polymer ?
#
loop_
_entity_poly.entity_id
_entity_poly.type
_entity_poly.pdbx_seq_one_letter_code
_entity_poly.pdbx_strand_id
1 'polypeptide(L)'
;MIEVRFHGRGGQGAVVASKIMANAVFFDGKYSQSFPAFGVERRGAPVAAFLRVDSAPIRLRTEIYEPDYLVILDPILIEQIPVTRGLKPAKVLGIVTMDNLVKAIKDEVPLHKENNAEAARDAYQSVSKVTTF
;
A
#
# COMPACT_ATOMS: atom_id res chain seq x y z
N MET A 1 2.68 16.19 0.76
CA MET A 1 2.77 14.86 0.15
C MET A 1 3.18 13.81 1.17
N ILE A 2 2.46 12.69 1.20
CA ILE A 2 2.83 11.44 1.87
C ILE A 2 3.22 10.42 0.80
N GLU A 3 4.32 9.71 1.02
CA GLU A 3 4.85 8.71 0.11
C GLU A 3 4.91 7.32 0.77
N VAL A 4 4.26 6.33 0.15
CA VAL A 4 4.19 4.95 0.65
C VAL A 4 4.79 4.01 -0.39
N ARG A 5 5.64 3.09 0.07
CA ARG A 5 6.23 2.04 -0.75
C ARG A 5 5.82 0.67 -0.25
N PHE A 6 5.22 -0.12 -1.14
CA PHE A 6 4.81 -1.49 -0.91
C PHE A 6 5.83 -2.45 -1.52
N HIS A 7 6.19 -3.48 -0.77
CA HIS A 7 7.03 -4.59 -1.21
C HIS A 7 6.32 -5.91 -0.96
N GLY A 8 6.39 -6.80 -1.93
CA GLY A 8 5.88 -8.17 -1.81
C GLY A 8 6.38 -9.01 -2.99
N ARG A 9 5.80 -10.19 -3.16
CA ARG A 9 6.05 -11.04 -4.32
C ARG A 9 4.91 -11.00 -5.31
N GLY A 10 5.20 -11.31 -6.58
CA GLY A 10 4.18 -11.51 -7.60
C GLY A 10 3.13 -12.53 -7.14
N GLY A 11 1.88 -12.06 -7.01
CA GLY A 11 0.73 -12.83 -6.50
C GLY A 11 0.32 -12.53 -5.06
N GLN A 12 1.10 -11.76 -4.28
CA GLN A 12 0.78 -11.43 -2.88
C GLN A 12 -0.11 -10.20 -2.71
N GLY A 13 -0.41 -9.47 -3.79
CA GLY A 13 -1.34 -8.34 -3.74
C GLY A 13 -0.72 -6.97 -3.45
N ALA A 14 0.61 -6.80 -3.45
CA ALA A 14 1.26 -5.49 -3.22
C ALA A 14 0.75 -4.38 -4.15
N VAL A 15 0.63 -4.68 -5.45
CA VAL A 15 0.12 -3.73 -6.46
C VAL A 15 -1.36 -3.42 -6.24
N VAL A 16 -2.16 -4.44 -5.90
CA VAL A 16 -3.60 -4.29 -5.65
C VAL A 16 -3.83 -3.46 -4.39
N ALA A 17 -3.09 -3.71 -3.31
CA ALA A 17 -3.15 -2.92 -2.08
C ALA A 17 -2.84 -1.44 -2.34
N SER A 18 -1.81 -1.13 -3.14
CA SER A 18 -1.48 0.24 -3.55
C SER A 18 -2.64 0.94 -4.29
N LYS A 19 -3.31 0.23 -5.21
CA LYS A 19 -4.47 0.76 -5.96
C LYS A 19 -5.69 0.97 -5.07
N ILE A 20 -6.02 0.00 -4.21
CA ILE A 20 -7.11 0.13 -3.23
C ILE A 20 -6.89 1.37 -2.37
N MET A 21 -5.68 1.57 -1.86
CA MET A 21 -5.34 2.75 -1.08
C MET A 21 -5.47 4.04 -1.89
N ALA A 22 -5.03 4.06 -3.16
CA ALA A 22 -5.19 5.23 -4.02
C ALA A 22 -6.67 5.60 -4.25
N ASN A 23 -7.54 4.62 -4.46
CA ASN A 23 -8.98 4.82 -4.59
C ASN A 23 -9.61 5.31 -3.28
N ALA A 24 -9.19 4.75 -2.14
CA ALA A 24 -9.66 5.20 -0.82
C ALA A 24 -9.28 6.66 -0.55
N VAL A 25 -8.05 7.06 -0.91
CA VAL A 25 -7.57 8.45 -0.81
C VAL A 25 -8.37 9.38 -1.72
N PHE A 26 -8.70 8.91 -2.92
CA PHE A 26 -9.55 9.65 -3.85
C PHE A 26 -10.97 9.86 -3.28
N PHE A 27 -11.55 8.83 -2.65
CA PHE A 27 -12.85 8.94 -1.98
C PHE A 27 -12.83 9.87 -0.76
N ASP A 28 -11.68 10.03 -0.10
CA ASP A 28 -11.44 11.04 0.93
C ASP A 28 -11.27 12.47 0.34
N GLY A 29 -11.41 12.66 -0.97
CA GLY A 29 -11.32 13.97 -1.64
C GLY A 29 -9.89 14.49 -1.80
N LYS A 30 -8.88 13.63 -1.66
CA LYS A 30 -7.46 13.95 -1.83
C LYS A 30 -6.95 13.50 -3.19
N TYR A 31 -5.75 13.96 -3.55
CA TYR A 31 -5.05 13.51 -4.75
C TYR A 31 -4.22 12.27 -4.45
N SER A 32 -4.34 11.25 -5.29
CA SER A 32 -3.55 10.03 -5.20
C SER A 32 -2.87 9.71 -6.53
N GLN A 33 -1.72 9.06 -6.44
CA GLN A 33 -1.03 8.47 -7.58
C GLN A 33 -0.51 7.10 -7.15
N SER A 34 -0.91 6.05 -7.85
CA SER A 34 -0.42 4.68 -7.60
C SER A 34 0.12 4.05 -8.86
N PHE A 35 1.32 3.46 -8.79
CA PHE A 35 1.95 2.77 -9.91
C PHE A 35 2.91 1.69 -9.40
N PRO A 36 3.06 0.56 -10.13
CA PRO A 36 4.03 -0.46 -9.81
C PRO A 36 5.43 -0.13 -10.37
N ALA A 37 6.45 -0.75 -9.79
CA ALA A 37 7.74 -0.97 -10.45
C ALA A 37 7.97 -2.47 -10.63
N PHE A 38 8.27 -2.83 -11.86
CA PHE A 38 8.44 -4.21 -12.30
C PHE A 38 9.84 -4.40 -12.87
N GLY A 39 10.52 -5.46 -12.40
CA GLY A 39 11.75 -5.95 -13.02
C GLY A 39 11.43 -6.98 -14.11
N VAL A 40 12.25 -8.02 -14.22
CA VAL A 40 11.93 -9.23 -15.00
C VAL A 40 10.84 -10.01 -14.26
N GLU A 41 9.58 -9.72 -14.56
CA GLU A 41 8.44 -10.28 -13.85
C GLU A 41 8.28 -11.78 -14.06
N ARG A 42 8.17 -12.52 -12.95
CA ARG A 42 7.76 -13.92 -12.89
C ARG A 42 7.00 -14.15 -11.58
N ARG A 43 6.17 -15.21 -11.51
CA ARG A 43 5.47 -15.55 -10.26
C ARG A 43 6.48 -15.69 -9.12
N GLY A 44 6.20 -15.09 -7.96
CA GLY A 44 7.12 -15.10 -6.83
C GLY A 44 8.31 -14.14 -6.93
N ALA A 45 8.50 -13.40 -8.03
CA ALA A 45 9.52 -12.36 -8.09
C ALA A 45 9.20 -11.21 -7.11
N PRO A 46 10.22 -10.52 -6.57
CA PRO A 46 10.02 -9.27 -5.83
C PRO A 46 9.28 -8.25 -6.69
N VAL A 47 8.29 -7.58 -6.11
CA VAL A 47 7.47 -6.54 -6.73
C VAL A 47 7.42 -5.35 -5.78
N ALA A 48 7.63 -4.16 -6.35
CA ALA A 48 7.42 -2.90 -5.65
C ALA A 48 6.19 -2.19 -6.21
N ALA A 49 5.46 -1.49 -5.36
CA ALA A 49 4.42 -0.56 -5.76
C ALA A 49 4.50 0.72 -4.94
N PHE A 50 4.05 1.82 -5.52
CA PHE A 50 4.20 3.15 -4.97
C PHE A 50 2.85 3.82 -4.88
N LEU A 51 2.64 4.55 -3.79
CA LEU A 51 1.49 5.40 -3.56
C LEU A 51 1.97 6.77 -3.09
N ARG A 52 1.50 7.82 -3.76
CA ARG A 52 1.59 9.19 -3.28
C ARG A 52 0.21 9.70 -2.91
N VAL A 53 0.16 10.47 -1.83
CA VAL A 53 -1.05 11.12 -1.34
C VAL A 53 -0.77 12.59 -1.07
N ASP A 54 -1.61 13.48 -1.56
CA ASP A 54 -1.44 14.90 -1.29
C ASP A 54 -2.77 15.67 -1.27
N SER A 55 -2.75 16.87 -0.69
CA SER A 55 -3.88 17.80 -0.70
C SER A 55 -3.97 18.62 -2.00
N ALA A 56 -2.99 18.50 -2.89
CA ALA A 56 -2.90 19.19 -4.17
C ALA A 56 -2.51 18.24 -5.32
N PRO A 57 -2.72 18.62 -6.60
CA PRO A 57 -2.39 17.75 -7.73
C PRO A 57 -0.93 17.28 -7.75
N ILE A 58 -0.73 15.96 -7.86
CA ILE A 58 0.60 15.33 -7.87
C ILE A 58 1.16 15.31 -9.29
N ARG A 59 2.26 16.02 -9.52
CA ARG A 59 2.95 16.08 -10.83
C ARG A 59 4.20 15.19 -10.93
N LEU A 60 4.75 14.78 -9.80
CA LEU A 60 5.93 13.91 -9.75
C LEU A 60 5.60 12.52 -10.30
N ARG A 61 6.47 11.96 -11.15
CA ARG A 61 6.29 10.66 -11.83
C ARG A 61 7.54 9.78 -11.77
N THR A 62 8.24 9.81 -10.64
CA THR A 62 9.42 8.97 -10.38
C THR A 62 9.10 7.94 -9.31
N GLU A 63 9.93 6.91 -9.16
CA GLU A 63 9.84 5.99 -8.01
C GLU A 63 9.96 6.72 -6.66
N ILE A 64 9.58 6.03 -5.58
CA ILE A 64 9.73 6.51 -4.20
C ILE A 64 10.95 5.84 -3.58
N TYR A 65 12.03 6.61 -3.42
CA TYR A 65 13.29 6.12 -2.86
C TYR A 65 13.30 6.20 -1.32
N GLU A 66 12.69 7.24 -0.77
CA GLU A 66 12.64 7.54 0.67
C GLU A 66 11.17 7.70 1.11
N PRO A 67 10.47 6.59 1.39
CA PRO A 67 9.05 6.66 1.73
C PRO A 67 8.83 7.09 3.19
N ASP A 68 7.73 7.79 3.47
CA ASP A 68 7.24 8.00 4.83
C ASP A 68 6.80 6.69 5.49
N TYR A 69 6.26 5.77 4.67
CA TYR A 69 5.75 4.48 5.12
C TYR A 69 6.21 3.35 4.19
N LEU A 70 6.69 2.26 4.80
CA LEU A 70 7.00 1.03 4.08
C LEU A 70 6.05 -0.08 4.51
N VAL A 71 5.45 -0.76 3.53
CA VAL A 71 4.64 -1.95 3.72
C VAL A 71 5.37 -3.13 3.12
N ILE A 72 5.64 -4.17 3.90
CA ILE A 72 6.33 -5.38 3.45
C ILE A 72 5.39 -6.57 3.68
N LEU A 73 4.95 -7.19 2.58
CA LEU A 73 4.08 -8.38 2.61
C LEU A 73 4.85 -9.68 2.78
N ASP A 74 6.12 -9.70 2.40
CA ASP A 74 7.03 -10.84 2.57
C ASP A 74 8.28 -10.41 3.36
N PRO A 75 8.38 -10.78 4.65
CA PRO A 75 9.54 -10.47 5.48
C PRO A 75 10.88 -10.94 4.90
N ILE A 76 10.90 -12.01 4.10
CA ILE A 76 12.12 -12.56 3.51
C ILE A 76 12.75 -11.56 2.52
N LEU A 77 11.95 -10.65 1.93
CA LEU A 77 12.48 -9.61 1.05
C LEU A 77 13.44 -8.64 1.76
N ILE A 78 13.30 -8.47 3.08
CA ILE A 78 14.18 -7.60 3.88
C ILE A 78 15.64 -8.06 3.79
N GLU A 79 15.86 -9.37 3.71
CA GLU A 79 17.19 -9.97 3.64
C GLU A 79 17.75 -10.00 2.22
N GLN A 80 16.88 -9.98 1.20
CA GLN A 80 17.26 -10.18 -0.21
C GLN A 80 17.54 -8.88 -0.95
N ILE A 81 16.83 -7.80 -0.61
CA ILE A 81 16.92 -6.50 -1.26
C ILE A 81 16.93 -5.39 -0.22
N PRO A 82 17.63 -4.27 -0.45
CA PRO A 82 17.71 -3.16 0.49
C PRO A 82 16.39 -2.36 0.52
N VAL A 83 15.31 -2.98 1.01
CA VAL A 83 13.96 -2.39 1.12
C VAL A 83 13.88 -1.31 2.21
N THR A 84 14.87 -1.28 3.10
CA THR A 84 14.84 -0.50 4.34
C THR A 84 15.33 0.93 4.22
N ARG A 85 15.73 1.41 3.04
CA ARG A 85 16.08 2.84 2.87
C ARG A 85 14.88 3.72 3.19
N GLY A 86 15.05 4.64 4.14
CA GLY A 86 14.07 5.65 4.57
C GLY A 86 13.07 5.23 5.65
N LEU A 87 13.30 4.12 6.37
CA LEU A 87 12.22 3.41 7.06
C LEU A 87 11.69 3.96 8.40
N LYS A 88 10.36 4.09 8.48
CA LYS A 88 9.53 3.78 9.65
C LYS A 88 8.58 2.62 9.27
N PRO A 89 8.66 1.44 9.91
CA PRO A 89 7.76 0.34 9.58
C PRO A 89 6.37 0.64 10.13
N ALA A 90 5.33 0.47 9.31
CA ALA A 90 3.96 0.76 9.69
C ALA A 90 3.05 -0.45 9.46
N LYS A 91 2.28 -0.80 10.49
CA LYS A 91 1.22 -1.82 10.42
C LYS A 91 -0.14 -1.22 10.05
N VAL A 92 -0.36 0.05 10.39
CA VAL A 92 -1.56 0.84 10.05
C VAL A 92 -1.11 2.23 9.63
N LEU A 93 -1.58 2.69 8.48
CA LEU A 93 -1.16 3.97 7.91
C LEU A 93 -1.99 5.16 8.42
N GLY A 94 -3.28 4.96 8.76
CA GLY A 94 -4.16 6.03 9.22
C GLY A 94 -4.40 7.16 8.21
N ILE A 95 -4.05 6.93 6.94
CA ILE A 95 -4.13 7.94 5.86
C ILE A 95 -5.57 8.15 5.39
N VAL A 96 -6.39 7.09 5.48
CA VAL A 96 -7.78 7.04 4.99
C VAL A 96 -8.73 6.50 6.05
N THR A 97 -10.01 6.83 5.91
CA THR A 97 -11.09 6.26 6.73
C THR A 97 -11.36 4.79 6.39
N MET A 98 -11.84 4.01 7.38
CA MET A 98 -12.20 2.61 7.16
C MET A 98 -13.33 2.44 6.14
N ASP A 99 -14.31 3.36 6.15
CA ASP A 99 -15.45 3.29 5.23
C ASP A 99 -15.02 3.49 3.78
N ASN A 100 -14.16 4.47 3.50
CA ASN A 100 -13.64 4.69 2.15
C ASN A 100 -12.65 3.60 1.74
N LEU A 101 -11.91 3.00 2.68
CA LEU A 101 -11.11 1.81 2.40
C LEU A 101 -11.98 0.62 1.98
N VAL A 102 -13.06 0.34 2.72
CA VAL A 102 -14.01 -0.73 2.38
C VAL A 102 -14.66 -0.49 1.03
N LYS A 103 -15.08 0.75 0.75
CA LYS A 103 -15.61 1.12 -0.56
C LYS A 103 -14.59 0.83 -1.67
N ALA A 104 -13.35 1.25 -1.49
CA ALA A 104 -12.28 1.02 -2.45
C ALA A 104 -11.99 -0.47 -2.69
N ILE A 105 -12.06 -1.30 -1.64
CA ILE A 105 -11.93 -2.76 -1.77
C ILE A 105 -13.04 -3.33 -2.65
N LYS A 106 -14.29 -2.92 -2.42
CA LYS A 106 -15.45 -3.42 -3.17
C LYS A 106 -15.47 -2.96 -4.64
N ASP A 107 -14.85 -1.82 -4.93
CA ASP A 107 -14.74 -1.28 -6.28
C ASP A 107 -13.56 -1.90 -7.05
N GLU A 108 -12.39 -2.05 -6.41
CA GLU A 108 -11.17 -2.54 -7.07
C GLU A 108 -11.12 -4.07 -7.17
N VAL A 109 -11.72 -4.80 -6.21
CA VAL A 109 -11.68 -6.26 -6.16
C VAL A 109 -13.04 -6.84 -6.58
N PRO A 110 -13.16 -7.49 -7.75
CA PRO A 110 -14.45 -7.93 -8.29
C PRO A 110 -15.02 -9.18 -7.60
N LEU A 111 -14.16 -9.98 -6.95
CA LEU A 111 -14.49 -11.25 -6.32
C LEU A 111 -14.53 -11.11 -4.79
N HIS A 112 -15.43 -11.83 -4.12
CA HIS A 112 -15.52 -11.92 -2.65
C HIS A 112 -15.54 -10.56 -1.93
N LYS A 113 -16.28 -9.59 -2.47
CA LYS A 113 -16.30 -8.18 -2.03
C LYS A 113 -16.54 -8.04 -0.52
N GLU A 114 -17.55 -8.71 0.01
CA GLU A 114 -17.92 -8.69 1.42
C GLU A 114 -16.82 -9.28 2.30
N ASN A 115 -16.35 -10.48 1.94
CA ASN A 115 -15.30 -11.18 2.70
C ASN A 115 -13.98 -10.40 2.71
N ASN A 116 -13.61 -9.77 1.60
CA ASN A 116 -12.41 -8.94 1.52
C ASN A 116 -12.53 -7.67 2.40
N ALA A 117 -13.72 -7.07 2.43
CA ALA A 117 -13.98 -5.93 3.30
C ALA A 117 -13.95 -6.31 4.78
N GLU A 118 -14.48 -7.48 5.14
CA GLU A 118 -14.41 -8.02 6.50
C GLU A 118 -12.96 -8.35 6.89
N ALA A 119 -12.21 -9.03 6.03
CA ALA A 119 -10.80 -9.33 6.24
C ALA A 119 -9.95 -8.06 6.47
N ALA A 120 -10.25 -6.95 5.78
CA ALA A 120 -9.58 -5.68 6.01
C ALA A 120 -9.91 -5.07 7.38
N ARG A 121 -11.16 -5.19 7.85
CA ARG A 121 -11.56 -4.74 9.19
C ARG A 121 -10.89 -5.57 10.28
N ASP A 122 -10.89 -6.89 10.12
CA ASP A 122 -10.25 -7.81 11.06
C ASP A 122 -8.75 -7.56 11.12
N ALA A 123 -8.10 -7.42 9.95
CA ALA A 123 -6.69 -7.07 9.85
C ALA A 123 -6.40 -5.78 10.62
N TYR A 124 -7.20 -4.72 10.43
CA TYR A 124 -7.05 -3.44 11.13
C TYR A 124 -7.24 -3.55 12.64
N GLN A 125 -8.16 -4.39 13.12
CA GLN A 125 -8.38 -4.60 14.55
C GLN A 125 -7.29 -5.46 15.18
N SER A 126 -6.72 -6.41 14.44
CA SER A 126 -5.70 -7.34 14.92
C SER A 126 -4.30 -6.72 15.08
N VAL A 127 -4.03 -5.59 14.42
CA VAL A 127 -2.72 -4.94 14.47
C VAL A 127 -2.59 -4.02 15.68
N SER A 128 -1.59 -4.29 16.52
CA SER A 128 -1.16 -3.33 17.53
C SER A 128 -0.59 -2.09 16.84
N LYS A 129 -1.08 -0.89 17.20
CA LYS A 129 -0.43 0.37 16.83
C LYS A 129 1.01 0.31 17.32
N VAL A 130 1.96 0.21 16.39
CA VAL A 130 3.38 0.38 16.71
C VAL A 130 3.56 1.86 16.99
N THR A 131 3.41 2.22 18.26
CA THR A 131 3.64 3.56 18.76
C THR A 131 5.11 3.62 19.12
N THR A 132 5.92 4.08 18.14
CA THR A 132 7.32 4.51 18.29
C THR A 132 8.40 3.42 18.36
N PHE A 133 9.55 3.71 17.74
CA PHE A 133 10.87 3.15 18.07
C PHE A 133 11.61 4.20 18.88
#